data_AF-A0A0A2M902-F1
#
_entry.id   AF-A0A0A2M902-F1
#
_cell.length_a   1.000
_cell.length_b   1.000
_cell.length_c   1.000
_cell.angle_alpha   90.00
_cell.angle_beta   90.00
_cell.angle_gamma   90.00
#
_symmetry.space_group_name_H-M   'P 1'
#
loop_
_entity.id
_entity.type
_entity.pdbx_description
1 polymer ?
#
loop_
_entity_poly.entity_id
_entity_poly.type
_entity_poly.pdbx_seq_one_letter_code
_entity_poly.pdbx_strand_id
1 'polypeptide(L)'
;MNKNKVFTFLFGVFSLLSQAQDSAENQVQIKELPKLSYLDSIKATFVHHETSNCIDERWMKELSNQELFDDMQADIAKVDQGETVAYDLSTELLKERLEKLNQKSPFNVEYNPTVESVIKSFLKNRPRAFERLMALSEYYFPMFEAKLSKYDLPLEIKYLAIVESALNPLAKSRVGASGLWQFMYETGKQYNLEVNSYVDERYDPLKATEAACQYFTNMYKIFGDWDLVLASYNTGPGNISKAIRRSGGHTNYWNIRKYMHPETQGYLPAFYATMYIYEYKKEHGIIPKRASLTYFETDTVMVKRQLSFKQISDLLNIPEEQLRFLNPIYKRSVVPYVSDKPHYLRLPKDKLAIFASNEDKVYAYIAYEDSKREKQFFREPKPKTALDSAQTAIASNEAETAFDEGTVTRSVKKLKTKFYTVKRGDNLSEIAEKNKVSMAELKKWNKIKGSAINAGQKLKIQYETTVTIADRVVKKKKSDTLKVAQPVVKLDEIKEKQEAKEAVVEATYIVAKGDNLTQIALKHNLTVAQLKELNKLESENLQLGQKLIVKESDHQAVAEAETVQESAKKEQRQKEYAKIKEYVVQKGDSLLSISKKHPGSSVAEIKRLNNIKSDNIQPGMKLKIQG
;
A
#
# COMPACT_ATOMS: atom_id res chain seq x y z
N MET A 1 75.35 7.32 -55.99
CA MET A 1 75.28 5.90 -55.55
C MET A 1 74.45 5.11 -56.55
N ASN A 2 74.70 3.80 -56.69
CA ASN A 2 74.06 2.93 -57.68
C ASN A 2 72.58 2.64 -57.36
N LYS A 3 71.76 2.39 -58.41
CA LYS A 3 71.29 1.01 -58.74
C LYS A 3 70.43 0.90 -60.01
N ASN A 4 71.00 0.22 -61.00
CA ASN A 4 70.45 -0.72 -62.00
C ASN A 4 68.93 -0.78 -62.29
N LYS A 5 68.58 -0.30 -63.51
CA LYS A 5 67.97 -1.05 -64.63
C LYS A 5 67.19 -2.38 -64.38
N VAL A 6 65.94 -2.38 -64.88
CA VAL A 6 65.30 -3.38 -65.81
C VAL A 6 64.96 -4.79 -65.28
N PHE A 7 63.65 -5.12 -65.20
CA PHE A 7 63.01 -6.05 -66.17
C PHE A 7 61.47 -5.96 -66.27
N THR A 8 61.02 -5.99 -67.51
CA THR A 8 59.69 -5.93 -68.13
C THR A 8 58.77 -7.13 -67.86
N PHE A 9 57.45 -6.92 -67.65
CA PHE A 9 56.40 -7.57 -68.49
C PHE A 9 55.03 -6.85 -68.47
N LEU A 10 54.09 -7.34 -69.28
CA LEU A 10 52.88 -6.65 -69.77
C LEU A 10 51.55 -7.06 -69.12
N PHE A 11 50.60 -6.11 -69.18
CA PHE A 11 49.12 -6.25 -69.27
C PHE A 11 48.34 -7.08 -68.23
N GLY A 12 47.33 -6.41 -67.63
CA GLY A 12 46.25 -7.02 -66.85
C GLY A 12 45.16 -5.99 -66.60
N VAL A 13 44.24 -5.80 -67.55
CA VAL A 13 43.13 -4.83 -67.42
C VAL A 13 42.06 -5.40 -66.51
N PHE A 14 41.72 -4.68 -65.43
CA PHE A 14 40.33 -4.60 -64.96
C PHE A 14 40.08 -3.30 -64.19
N SER A 15 39.04 -2.57 -64.57
CA SER A 15 38.62 -1.34 -63.91
C SER A 15 37.74 -1.66 -62.70
N LEU A 16 38.17 -1.28 -61.49
CA LEU A 16 37.31 -1.24 -60.32
C LEU A 16 36.81 0.20 -60.09
N LEU A 17 35.49 0.32 -59.95
CA LEU A 17 34.79 1.58 -59.74
C LEU A 17 35.07 2.13 -58.34
N SER A 18 35.21 3.44 -58.21
CA SER A 18 35.05 4.11 -56.93
C SER A 18 33.57 4.07 -56.53
N GLN A 19 33.23 3.34 -55.47
CA GLN A 19 32.01 3.61 -54.70
C GLN A 19 32.39 4.15 -53.32
N ALA A 20 31.82 5.29 -52.96
CA ALA A 20 31.94 5.82 -51.61
C ALA A 20 31.13 4.93 -50.66
N GLN A 21 31.73 4.50 -49.56
CA GLN A 21 31.07 3.65 -48.58
C GLN A 21 30.22 4.49 -47.63
N ASP A 22 29.03 4.88 -48.09
CA ASP A 22 28.00 5.50 -47.24
C ASP A 22 27.67 4.55 -46.07
N SER A 23 28.07 4.96 -44.88
CA SER A 23 27.96 4.15 -43.67
C SER A 23 26.59 4.40 -43.04
N ALA A 24 25.60 3.60 -43.46
CA ALA A 24 24.24 3.69 -42.94
C ALA A 24 24.19 3.38 -41.42
N GLU A 25 24.16 4.44 -40.61
CA GLU A 25 23.90 4.34 -39.16
C GLU A 25 22.49 3.77 -38.94
N ASN A 26 22.42 2.49 -38.67
CA ASN A 26 21.16 1.81 -38.35
C ASN A 26 20.71 2.21 -36.94
N GLN A 27 20.01 3.34 -36.83
CA GLN A 27 19.61 3.95 -35.58
C GLN A 27 18.78 2.98 -34.73
N VAL A 28 19.41 2.42 -33.69
CA VAL A 28 18.71 1.69 -32.63
C VAL A 28 17.74 2.68 -31.98
N GLN A 29 16.44 2.42 -32.13
CA GLN A 29 15.40 3.26 -31.53
C GLN A 29 15.33 3.04 -30.01
N ILE A 30 16.34 3.56 -29.32
CA ILE A 30 16.37 3.69 -27.87
C ILE A 30 15.17 4.56 -27.49
N LYS A 31 14.22 3.99 -26.74
CA LYS A 31 13.13 4.78 -26.14
C LYS A 31 13.79 5.74 -25.15
N GLU A 32 13.89 7.02 -25.51
CA GLU A 32 14.62 8.02 -24.70
C GLU A 32 14.19 7.93 -23.23
N LEU A 33 15.16 7.79 -22.34
CA LEU A 33 14.89 8.00 -20.91
C LEU A 33 14.44 9.45 -20.75
N PRO A 34 13.33 9.72 -20.03
CA PRO A 34 12.85 11.08 -19.85
C PRO A 34 13.95 11.95 -19.24
N LYS A 35 14.20 13.10 -19.88
CA LYS A 35 15.27 14.04 -19.50
C LYS A 35 15.13 14.42 -18.02
N LEU A 36 16.24 14.64 -17.34
CA LEU A 36 16.25 14.86 -15.89
C LEU A 36 15.33 16.00 -15.46
N SER A 37 15.40 17.14 -16.16
CA SER A 37 14.50 18.29 -15.97
C SER A 37 13.02 17.97 -16.13
N TYR A 38 12.63 16.94 -16.89
CA TYR A 38 11.24 16.48 -17.01
C TYR A 38 10.82 15.62 -15.80
N LEU A 39 11.71 14.75 -15.30
CA LEU A 39 11.45 14.00 -14.07
C LEU A 39 11.40 14.91 -12.83
N ASP A 40 12.30 15.89 -12.75
CA ASP A 40 12.29 16.92 -11.70
C ASP A 40 11.09 17.86 -11.84
N SER A 41 10.68 18.20 -13.07
CA SER A 41 9.44 18.95 -13.33
C SER A 41 8.19 18.16 -12.90
N ILE A 42 8.12 16.85 -13.16
CA ILE A 42 7.05 16.00 -12.61
C ILE A 42 7.12 16.01 -11.08
N LYS A 43 8.30 15.92 -10.48
CA LYS A 43 8.44 15.98 -9.03
C LYS A 43 7.92 17.31 -8.46
N ALA A 44 8.16 18.42 -9.15
CA ALA A 44 7.62 19.73 -8.80
C ALA A 44 6.08 19.87 -8.95
N THR A 45 5.38 18.89 -9.55
CA THR A 45 3.90 18.88 -9.59
C THR A 45 3.25 18.22 -8.37
N PHE A 46 4.00 17.53 -7.50
CA PHE A 46 3.44 16.96 -6.28
C PHE A 46 3.38 18.02 -5.16
N VAL A 47 2.23 18.14 -4.51
CA VAL A 47 2.06 19.04 -3.36
C VAL A 47 2.63 18.39 -2.10
N HIS A 48 3.61 19.05 -1.50
CA HIS A 48 4.26 18.61 -0.27
C HIS A 48 3.70 19.33 0.97
N HIS A 49 3.28 18.56 1.97
CA HIS A 49 2.68 19.07 3.22
C HIS A 49 3.46 18.59 4.45
N GLU A 50 4.72 19.03 4.60
CA GLU A 50 5.64 18.53 5.64
C GLU A 50 5.07 18.54 7.07
N THR A 51 4.30 19.57 7.43
CA THR A 51 3.65 19.64 8.75
C THR A 51 2.56 18.58 8.92
N SER A 52 1.78 18.29 7.87
CA SER A 52 0.80 17.19 7.89
C SER A 52 1.54 15.85 7.96
N ASN A 53 2.48 15.61 7.03
CA ASN A 53 3.32 14.41 6.99
C ASN A 53 3.86 14.05 8.38
N CYS A 54 4.40 15.04 9.12
CA CYS A 54 4.96 14.87 10.45
C CYS A 54 3.92 14.58 11.54
N ILE A 55 2.70 15.11 11.43
CA ILE A 55 1.56 14.77 12.30
C ILE A 55 1.07 13.36 11.99
N ASP A 56 0.85 13.06 10.71
CA ASP A 56 0.37 11.78 10.19
C ASP A 56 1.35 10.63 10.49
N GLU A 57 2.67 10.87 10.38
CA GLU A 57 3.71 9.92 10.75
C GLU A 57 3.71 9.62 12.26
N ARG A 58 3.63 10.66 13.11
CA ARG A 58 3.57 10.49 14.58
C ARG A 58 2.29 9.76 15.00
N TRP A 59 1.18 10.09 14.36
CA TRP A 59 -0.11 9.45 14.60
C TRP A 59 -0.11 7.99 14.14
N MET A 60 0.44 7.68 12.96
CA MET A 60 0.61 6.30 12.49
C MET A 60 1.54 5.49 13.41
N LYS A 61 2.61 6.09 13.96
CA LYS A 61 3.47 5.45 14.98
C LYS A 61 2.74 5.18 16.29
N GLU A 62 1.95 6.15 16.77
CA GLU A 62 1.06 5.97 17.93
C GLU A 62 0.03 4.86 17.69
N LEU A 63 -0.51 4.71 16.47
CA LEU A 63 -1.42 3.65 16.07
C LEU A 63 -0.73 2.28 15.89
N SER A 64 0.49 2.23 15.35
CA SER A 64 1.27 1.00 15.15
C SER A 64 2.14 0.62 16.35
N ASN A 65 1.99 1.28 17.49
CA ASN A 65 2.81 1.02 18.68
C ASN A 65 2.66 -0.43 19.16
N GLN A 66 3.79 -1.08 19.47
CA GLN A 66 3.85 -2.45 19.99
C GLN A 66 3.61 -2.51 21.51
N GLU A 67 3.86 -1.42 22.25
CA GLU A 67 3.74 -1.38 23.71
C GLU A 67 2.34 -1.81 24.19
N LEU A 68 1.25 -1.36 23.54
CA LEU A 68 -0.09 -1.78 23.95
C LEU A 68 -0.34 -3.28 23.76
N PHE A 69 0.26 -3.91 22.74
CA PHE A 69 0.13 -5.35 22.52
C PHE A 69 0.85 -6.14 23.63
N ASP A 70 2.10 -5.80 23.95
CA ASP A 70 2.83 -6.41 25.06
C ASP A 70 2.13 -6.16 26.41
N ASP A 71 1.63 -4.94 26.67
CA ASP A 71 0.89 -4.58 27.88
C ASP A 71 -0.45 -5.33 28.01
N MET A 72 -1.16 -5.56 26.90
CA MET A 72 -2.41 -6.33 26.91
C MET A 72 -2.14 -7.82 27.17
N GLN A 73 -1.17 -8.42 26.48
CA GLN A 73 -0.76 -9.80 26.72
C GLN A 73 -0.28 -10.01 28.17
N ALA A 74 0.48 -9.05 28.71
CA ALA A 74 0.98 -9.10 30.08
C ALA A 74 -0.14 -9.10 31.14
N ASP A 75 -1.30 -8.50 30.87
CA ASP A 75 -2.44 -8.52 31.80
C ASP A 75 -3.40 -9.68 31.56
N ILE A 76 -3.59 -10.14 30.31
CA ILE A 76 -4.33 -11.38 30.01
C ILE A 76 -3.72 -12.56 30.79
N ALA A 77 -2.39 -12.62 30.88
CA ALA A 77 -1.67 -13.62 31.68
C ALA A 77 -1.83 -13.48 33.21
N LYS A 78 -2.36 -12.36 33.74
CA LYS A 78 -2.54 -12.09 35.18
C LYS A 78 -4.00 -12.17 35.66
N VAL A 79 -4.97 -12.31 34.75
CA VAL A 79 -6.42 -12.28 35.01
C VAL A 79 -6.87 -13.10 36.23
N ASP A 80 -6.18 -14.21 36.53
CA ASP A 80 -6.60 -15.18 37.55
C ASP A 80 -6.06 -14.92 38.97
N GLN A 81 -5.43 -13.76 39.23
CA GLN A 81 -4.82 -13.47 40.54
C GLN A 81 -5.82 -13.11 41.66
N GLY A 82 -7.13 -13.13 41.37
CA GLY A 82 -8.20 -12.97 42.38
C GLY A 82 -8.37 -11.56 42.95
N GLU A 83 -7.65 -10.57 42.41
CA GLU A 83 -7.69 -9.19 42.93
C GLU A 83 -9.04 -8.49 42.66
N THR A 84 -9.54 -7.80 43.68
CA THR A 84 -10.77 -7.01 43.60
C THR A 84 -10.48 -5.59 43.09
N VAL A 85 -10.62 -5.38 41.79
CA VAL A 85 -10.33 -4.06 41.20
C VAL A 85 -11.40 -3.04 41.56
N ALA A 86 -11.05 -2.10 42.44
CA ALA A 86 -11.88 -0.94 42.75
C ALA A 86 -12.03 -0.01 41.51
N TYR A 87 -13.25 0.07 40.98
CA TYR A 87 -13.71 0.94 39.91
C TYR A 87 -15.22 1.23 40.12
N ASP A 88 -15.71 2.39 39.65
CA ASP A 88 -17.10 2.81 39.82
C ASP A 88 -18.06 2.10 38.84
N LEU A 89 -18.41 0.86 39.20
CA LEU A 89 -19.39 0.02 38.51
C LEU A 89 -19.94 -0.98 39.51
N SER A 90 -21.25 -0.91 39.83
CA SER A 90 -21.86 -1.88 40.75
C SER A 90 -22.04 -3.24 40.08
N THR A 91 -21.89 -4.32 40.86
CA THR A 91 -21.99 -5.70 40.39
C THR A 91 -23.38 -6.00 39.80
N GLU A 92 -24.45 -5.43 40.36
CA GLU A 92 -25.82 -5.62 39.83
C GLU A 92 -26.04 -4.90 38.49
N LEU A 93 -25.52 -3.68 38.33
CA LEU A 93 -25.55 -2.98 37.03
C LEU A 93 -24.68 -3.69 35.98
N LEU A 94 -23.57 -4.32 36.39
CA LEU A 94 -22.78 -5.16 35.50
C LEU A 94 -23.54 -6.41 35.07
N LYS A 95 -24.17 -7.15 36.00
CA LYS A 95 -25.03 -8.31 35.67
C LYS A 95 -26.13 -7.94 34.68
N GLU A 96 -26.86 -6.85 34.92
CA GLU A 96 -27.92 -6.36 34.03
C GLU A 96 -27.40 -6.07 32.61
N ARG A 97 -26.20 -5.47 32.52
CA ARG A 97 -25.56 -5.15 31.24
C ARG A 97 -24.97 -6.38 30.53
N LEU A 98 -24.42 -7.34 31.26
CA LEU A 98 -23.95 -8.60 30.67
C LEU A 98 -25.12 -9.43 30.14
N GLU A 99 -26.23 -9.51 30.87
CA GLU A 99 -27.44 -10.20 30.40
C GLU A 99 -28.05 -9.53 29.16
N LYS A 100 -28.07 -8.18 29.10
CA LYS A 100 -28.46 -7.44 27.89
C LYS A 100 -27.51 -7.61 26.70
N LEU A 101 -26.28 -8.04 26.94
CA LEU A 101 -25.28 -8.33 25.91
C LEU A 101 -25.36 -9.80 25.46
N ASN A 102 -25.61 -10.72 26.40
CA ASN A 102 -25.94 -12.13 26.19
C ASN A 102 -27.14 -12.28 25.25
N GLN A 103 -28.25 -11.59 25.54
CA GLN A 103 -29.47 -11.59 24.71
C GLN A 103 -29.30 -11.08 23.27
N LYS A 104 -28.17 -10.44 22.94
CA LYS A 104 -27.85 -9.94 21.59
C LYS A 104 -26.82 -10.80 20.85
N SER A 105 -26.26 -11.81 21.50
CA SER A 105 -25.03 -12.49 21.07
C SER A 105 -25.24 -13.99 20.95
N PRO A 106 -24.57 -14.68 20.01
CA PRO A 106 -24.50 -16.14 19.97
C PRO A 106 -23.47 -16.72 20.97
N PHE A 107 -22.84 -15.88 21.79
CA PHE A 107 -21.93 -16.28 22.87
C PHE A 107 -22.65 -16.37 24.23
N ASN A 108 -22.14 -17.20 25.13
CA ASN A 108 -22.70 -17.39 26.48
C ASN A 108 -22.12 -16.34 27.45
N VAL A 109 -22.58 -15.08 27.34
CA VAL A 109 -22.02 -13.91 28.02
C VAL A 109 -22.49 -13.79 29.49
N GLU A 110 -22.32 -14.86 30.26
CA GLU A 110 -22.75 -14.94 31.65
C GLU A 110 -21.92 -14.07 32.60
N TYR A 111 -22.54 -13.64 33.71
CA TYR A 111 -21.81 -12.97 34.79
C TYR A 111 -20.85 -13.95 35.50
N ASN A 112 -19.60 -13.52 35.63
CA ASN A 112 -18.56 -14.25 36.36
C ASN A 112 -17.65 -13.25 37.10
N PRO A 113 -17.26 -13.48 38.37
CA PRO A 113 -16.38 -12.58 39.14
C PRO A 113 -15.04 -12.28 38.45
N THR A 114 -14.48 -13.24 37.70
CA THR A 114 -13.28 -13.02 36.89
C THR A 114 -13.56 -12.01 35.77
N VAL A 115 -14.68 -12.14 35.05
CA VAL A 115 -15.09 -11.21 33.99
C VAL A 115 -15.32 -9.81 34.54
N GLU A 116 -15.94 -9.69 35.73
CA GLU A 116 -16.06 -8.41 36.44
C GLU A 116 -14.70 -7.78 36.75
N SER A 117 -13.74 -8.54 37.28
CA SER A 117 -12.41 -8.01 37.59
C SER A 117 -11.65 -7.56 36.34
N VAL A 118 -11.73 -8.31 35.23
CA VAL A 118 -11.12 -7.89 33.94
C VAL A 118 -11.78 -6.63 33.38
N ILE A 119 -13.12 -6.56 33.39
CA ILE A 119 -13.86 -5.35 32.98
C ILE A 119 -13.40 -4.14 33.80
N LYS A 120 -13.39 -4.25 35.13
CA LYS A 120 -12.97 -3.16 36.03
C LYS A 120 -11.49 -2.80 35.85
N SER A 121 -10.61 -3.78 35.62
CA SER A 121 -9.19 -3.55 35.29
C SER A 121 -9.03 -2.77 33.99
N PHE A 122 -9.70 -3.19 32.92
CA PHE A 122 -9.59 -2.55 31.60
C PHE A 122 -10.18 -1.14 31.60
N LEU A 123 -11.33 -0.93 32.25
CA LEU A 123 -11.94 0.41 32.40
C LEU A 123 -11.07 1.36 33.24
N LYS A 124 -10.42 0.86 34.30
CA LYS A 124 -9.54 1.63 35.18
C LYS A 124 -8.21 1.99 34.51
N ASN A 125 -7.58 1.00 33.88
CA ASN A 125 -6.18 1.06 33.48
C ASN A 125 -5.97 1.38 31.99
N ARG A 126 -6.97 1.10 31.13
CA ARG A 126 -6.86 1.20 29.66
C ARG A 126 -7.86 2.12 28.93
N PRO A 127 -8.52 3.15 29.52
CA PRO A 127 -9.52 3.94 28.79
C PRO A 127 -8.96 4.56 27.49
N ARG A 128 -7.81 5.26 27.57
CA ARG A 128 -7.10 5.84 26.41
C ARG A 128 -6.65 4.83 25.36
N ALA A 129 -6.42 3.59 25.77
CA ALA A 129 -6.07 2.51 24.86
C ALA A 129 -7.31 2.02 24.10
N PHE A 130 -8.46 1.92 24.76
CA PHE A 130 -9.74 1.65 24.11
C PHE A 130 -10.17 2.77 23.16
N GLU A 131 -9.97 4.05 23.51
CA GLU A 131 -10.16 5.18 22.57
C GLU A 131 -9.36 5.01 21.27
N ARG A 132 -8.12 4.50 21.38
CA ARG A 132 -7.18 4.26 20.26
C ARG A 132 -7.56 3.01 19.46
N LEU A 133 -7.96 1.94 20.15
CA LEU A 133 -8.45 0.70 19.51
C LEU A 133 -9.74 0.95 18.72
N MET A 134 -10.64 1.80 19.21
CA MET A 134 -11.87 2.16 18.49
C MET A 134 -11.56 2.92 17.18
N ALA A 135 -10.51 3.75 17.15
CA ALA A 135 -10.02 4.38 15.91
C ALA A 135 -9.50 3.34 14.91
N LEU A 136 -8.77 2.32 15.38
CA LEU A 136 -8.29 1.22 14.54
C LEU A 136 -9.43 0.32 14.04
N SER A 137 -10.49 0.16 14.83
CA SER A 137 -11.71 -0.57 14.44
C SER A 137 -12.40 0.05 13.23
N GLU A 138 -12.45 1.39 13.10
CA GLU A 138 -13.03 2.07 11.93
C GLU A 138 -12.34 1.70 10.61
N TYR A 139 -11.06 1.29 10.67
CA TYR A 139 -10.31 0.78 9.50
C TYR A 139 -10.43 -0.75 9.36
N TYR A 140 -10.27 -1.53 10.43
CA TYR A 140 -10.19 -3.00 10.31
C TYR A 140 -11.53 -3.75 10.41
N PHE A 141 -12.48 -3.29 11.23
CA PHE A 141 -13.74 -4.05 11.45
C PHE A 141 -14.57 -4.24 10.17
N PRO A 142 -14.70 -3.27 9.25
CA PRO A 142 -15.39 -3.50 7.98
C PRO A 142 -14.75 -4.60 7.11
N MET A 143 -13.44 -4.84 7.25
CA MET A 143 -12.76 -5.97 6.59
C MET A 143 -13.08 -7.30 7.28
N PHE A 144 -13.26 -7.29 8.61
CA PHE A 144 -13.56 -8.47 9.41
C PHE A 144 -15.03 -8.89 9.27
N GLU A 145 -15.96 -7.96 9.43
CA GLU A 145 -17.40 -8.18 9.36
C GLU A 145 -17.82 -8.73 7.99
N ALA A 146 -17.29 -8.16 6.90
CA ALA A 146 -17.53 -8.67 5.54
C ALA A 146 -17.04 -10.12 5.32
N LYS A 147 -16.08 -10.60 6.10
CA LYS A 147 -15.58 -11.98 6.06
C LYS A 147 -16.35 -12.90 7.01
N LEU A 148 -16.65 -12.45 8.23
CA LEU A 148 -17.44 -13.19 9.21
C LEU A 148 -18.85 -13.48 8.64
N SER A 149 -19.52 -12.47 8.07
CA SER A 149 -20.81 -12.65 7.39
C SER A 149 -20.75 -13.60 6.18
N LYS A 150 -19.63 -13.61 5.43
CA LYS A 150 -19.45 -14.55 4.29
C LYS A 150 -19.43 -16.02 4.76
N TYR A 151 -18.93 -16.27 5.98
CA TYR A 151 -18.77 -17.60 6.55
C TYR A 151 -19.89 -17.99 7.54
N ASP A 152 -20.92 -17.16 7.68
CA ASP A 152 -22.00 -17.30 8.68
C ASP A 152 -21.46 -17.43 10.11
N LEU A 153 -20.51 -16.54 10.46
CA LEU A 153 -19.82 -16.50 11.74
C LEU A 153 -20.28 -15.31 12.60
N PRO A 154 -20.33 -15.46 13.94
CA PRO A 154 -20.58 -14.36 14.87
C PRO A 154 -19.70 -13.13 14.61
N LEU A 155 -20.32 -11.95 14.54
CA LEU A 155 -19.59 -10.70 14.25
C LEU A 155 -18.70 -10.28 15.42
N GLU A 156 -19.00 -10.74 16.63
CA GLU A 156 -18.28 -10.47 17.88
C GLU A 156 -16.84 -11.02 17.81
N ILE A 157 -16.59 -12.04 16.97
CA ILE A 157 -15.24 -12.59 16.72
C ILE A 157 -14.24 -11.51 16.25
N LYS A 158 -14.70 -10.38 15.69
CA LYS A 158 -13.86 -9.22 15.38
C LYS A 158 -13.11 -8.64 16.60
N TYR A 159 -13.66 -8.80 17.81
CA TYR A 159 -13.02 -8.40 19.06
C TYR A 159 -11.82 -9.29 19.41
N LEU A 160 -11.71 -10.50 18.84
CA LEU A 160 -10.57 -11.37 19.07
C LEU A 160 -9.26 -10.78 18.51
N ALA A 161 -9.32 -10.05 17.39
CA ALA A 161 -8.16 -9.35 16.84
C ALA A 161 -7.65 -8.20 17.76
N ILE A 162 -8.48 -7.70 18.67
CA ILE A 162 -8.04 -6.78 19.75
C ILE A 162 -7.30 -7.57 20.83
N VAL A 163 -7.83 -8.73 21.26
CA VAL A 163 -7.17 -9.60 22.25
C VAL A 163 -5.82 -10.11 21.73
N GLU A 164 -5.77 -10.59 20.48
CA GLU A 164 -4.58 -11.18 19.87
C GLU A 164 -3.50 -10.17 19.47
N SER A 165 -3.84 -8.93 19.08
CA SER A 165 -2.86 -8.02 18.47
C SER A 165 -2.97 -6.56 18.87
N ALA A 166 -3.93 -6.17 19.71
CA ALA A 166 -4.32 -4.78 19.92
C ALA A 166 -4.59 -4.02 18.58
N LEU A 167 -5.12 -4.73 17.57
CA LEU A 167 -5.29 -4.30 16.18
C LEU A 167 -4.00 -3.80 15.49
N ASN A 168 -2.83 -4.22 15.95
CA ASN A 168 -1.56 -3.89 15.31
C ASN A 168 -1.24 -4.92 14.21
N PRO A 169 -1.25 -4.54 12.91
CA PRO A 169 -1.02 -5.48 11.81
C PRO A 169 0.42 -5.98 11.71
N LEU A 170 1.35 -5.37 12.46
CA LEU A 170 2.76 -5.76 12.56
C LEU A 170 3.08 -6.42 13.91
N ALA A 171 2.07 -6.74 14.73
CA ALA A 171 2.25 -7.48 15.98
C ALA A 171 2.92 -8.84 15.72
N LYS A 172 3.91 -9.17 16.53
CA LYS A 172 4.60 -10.46 16.47
C LYS A 172 4.97 -10.94 17.87
N SER A 173 4.36 -12.04 18.31
CA SER A 173 4.67 -12.61 19.62
C SER A 173 6.10 -13.16 19.72
N ARG A 174 6.58 -13.36 20.95
CA ARG A 174 7.91 -13.91 21.27
C ARG A 174 8.15 -15.29 20.65
N VAL A 175 7.09 -16.07 20.40
CA VAL A 175 7.14 -17.40 19.77
C VAL A 175 6.93 -17.38 18.25
N GLY A 176 6.76 -16.21 17.63
CA GLY A 176 6.68 -16.05 16.17
C GLY A 176 5.27 -16.10 15.57
N ALA A 177 4.23 -16.04 16.40
CA ALA A 177 2.88 -15.69 15.96
C ALA A 177 2.88 -14.29 15.32
N SER A 178 1.99 -13.97 14.38
CA SER A 178 2.11 -12.74 13.58
C SER A 178 0.80 -12.19 13.02
N GLY A 179 0.68 -10.87 12.99
CA GLY A 179 -0.42 -10.11 12.40
C GLY A 179 -1.66 -9.98 13.28
N LEU A 180 -2.73 -9.41 12.71
CA LEU A 180 -3.97 -9.06 13.43
C LEU A 180 -4.63 -10.27 14.14
N TRP A 181 -4.39 -11.46 13.61
CA TRP A 181 -4.93 -12.74 14.08
C TRP A 181 -3.85 -13.67 14.66
N GLN A 182 -2.63 -13.17 14.91
CA GLN A 182 -1.48 -13.92 15.46
C GLN A 182 -1.31 -15.35 14.89
N PHE A 183 -1.26 -15.48 13.57
CA PHE A 183 -1.00 -16.80 12.98
C PHE A 183 0.43 -17.27 13.25
N MET A 184 0.57 -18.44 13.89
CA MET A 184 1.82 -19.21 13.88
C MET A 184 2.19 -19.58 12.44
N TYR A 185 3.48 -19.72 12.14
CA TYR A 185 3.97 -19.94 10.77
C TYR A 185 3.32 -21.17 10.11
N GLU A 186 3.40 -22.35 10.72
CA GLU A 186 2.82 -23.59 10.15
C GLU A 186 1.29 -23.51 10.02
N THR A 187 0.60 -22.90 11.00
CA THR A 187 -0.85 -22.69 10.94
C THR A 187 -1.23 -21.76 9.79
N GLY A 188 -0.48 -20.68 9.57
CA GLY A 188 -0.67 -19.82 8.40
C GLY A 188 -0.47 -20.58 7.09
N LYS A 189 0.56 -21.43 7.00
CA LYS A 189 0.81 -22.29 5.84
C LYS A 189 -0.31 -23.31 5.61
N GLN A 190 -0.89 -23.87 6.68
CA GLN A 190 -2.06 -24.77 6.61
C GLN A 190 -3.30 -24.06 6.03
N TYR A 191 -3.54 -22.80 6.39
CA TYR A 191 -4.61 -21.97 5.83
C TYR A 191 -4.16 -21.16 4.59
N ASN A 192 -3.17 -21.68 3.87
CA ASN A 192 -2.70 -21.18 2.57
C ASN A 192 -2.23 -19.71 2.54
N LEU A 193 -1.71 -19.20 3.67
CA LEU A 193 -1.02 -17.91 3.74
C LEU A 193 0.44 -18.07 3.29
N GLU A 194 0.87 -17.28 2.30
CA GLU A 194 2.25 -17.30 1.84
C GLU A 194 3.20 -16.56 2.79
N VAL A 195 4.33 -17.19 3.10
CA VAL A 195 5.42 -16.56 3.86
C VAL A 195 6.73 -16.80 3.12
N ASN A 196 7.41 -15.73 2.74
CA ASN A 196 8.69 -15.72 2.03
C ASN A 196 9.61 -14.58 2.56
N SER A 197 10.66 -14.22 1.81
CA SER A 197 11.67 -13.20 2.18
C SER A 197 11.19 -11.74 2.06
N TYR A 198 10.16 -11.47 1.25
CA TYR A 198 9.57 -10.14 1.01
C TYR A 198 8.13 -10.04 1.51
N VAL A 199 7.37 -11.14 1.46
CA VAL A 199 5.92 -11.21 1.73
C VAL A 199 5.65 -12.13 2.92
N ASP A 200 4.73 -11.73 3.80
CA ASP A 200 4.21 -12.56 4.90
C ASP A 200 2.72 -12.29 5.07
N GLU A 201 1.88 -13.13 4.47
CA GLU A 201 0.43 -12.95 4.36
C GLU A 201 -0.32 -13.16 5.69
N ARG A 202 0.39 -13.51 6.77
CA ARG A 202 -0.14 -13.48 8.14
C ARG A 202 -0.36 -12.03 8.62
N TYR A 203 0.36 -11.07 8.05
CA TYR A 203 0.13 -9.64 8.27
C TYR A 203 -0.94 -9.04 7.32
N ASP A 204 -1.36 -9.74 6.26
CA ASP A 204 -2.37 -9.27 5.30
C ASP A 204 -3.78 -9.28 5.94
N PRO A 205 -4.43 -8.12 6.16
CA PRO A 205 -5.70 -8.08 6.90
C PRO A 205 -6.84 -8.85 6.22
N LEU A 206 -6.83 -8.99 4.90
CA LEU A 206 -7.91 -9.65 4.17
C LEU A 206 -7.69 -11.16 4.08
N LYS A 207 -6.44 -11.61 3.93
CA LYS A 207 -6.10 -13.04 3.86
C LYS A 207 -6.05 -13.68 5.25
N ALA A 208 -5.43 -13.04 6.24
CA ALA A 208 -5.42 -13.54 7.61
C ALA A 208 -6.84 -13.67 8.18
N THR A 209 -7.75 -12.75 7.84
CA THR A 209 -9.17 -12.86 8.24
C THR A 209 -9.88 -14.01 7.52
N GLU A 210 -9.64 -14.25 6.23
CA GLU A 210 -10.19 -15.41 5.52
C GLU A 210 -9.70 -16.72 6.16
N ALA A 211 -8.42 -16.81 6.51
CA ALA A 211 -7.83 -17.94 7.23
C ALA A 211 -8.44 -18.13 8.64
N ALA A 212 -8.66 -17.03 9.38
CA ALA A 212 -9.30 -17.07 10.69
C ALA A 212 -10.74 -17.56 10.60
N CYS A 213 -11.52 -17.08 9.62
CA CYS A 213 -12.88 -17.57 9.37
C CYS A 213 -12.89 -19.08 9.09
N GLN A 214 -12.00 -19.57 8.22
CA GLN A 214 -11.86 -21.01 7.97
C GLN A 214 -11.48 -21.80 9.23
N TYR A 215 -10.62 -21.26 10.08
CA TYR A 215 -10.28 -21.85 11.38
C TYR A 215 -11.52 -21.96 12.30
N PHE A 216 -12.25 -20.87 12.51
CA PHE A 216 -13.43 -20.85 13.38
C PHE A 216 -14.53 -21.79 12.87
N THR A 217 -14.82 -21.76 11.57
CA THR A 217 -15.75 -22.70 10.91
C THR A 217 -15.35 -24.17 11.12
N ASN A 218 -14.06 -24.48 11.20
CA ASN A 218 -13.59 -25.85 11.43
C ASN A 218 -13.60 -26.23 12.91
N MET A 219 -13.27 -25.33 13.84
CA MET A 219 -13.30 -25.63 15.27
C MET A 219 -14.73 -25.71 15.80
N TYR A 220 -15.67 -24.92 15.28
CA TYR A 220 -17.07 -24.99 15.70
C TYR A 220 -17.71 -26.36 15.37
N LYS A 221 -17.33 -26.97 14.24
CA LYS A 221 -17.71 -28.35 13.88
C LYS A 221 -17.13 -29.42 14.82
N ILE A 222 -16.12 -29.10 15.63
CA ILE A 222 -15.47 -30.01 16.59
C ILE A 222 -16.05 -29.83 18.00
N PHE A 223 -16.32 -28.59 18.42
CA PHE A 223 -16.72 -28.27 19.79
C PHE A 223 -18.21 -27.93 19.98
N GLY A 224 -18.88 -27.42 18.95
CA GLY A 224 -20.29 -26.98 19.02
C GLY A 224 -20.56 -25.75 19.89
N ASP A 225 -19.52 -25.14 20.45
CA ASP A 225 -19.57 -24.05 21.42
C ASP A 225 -18.51 -22.99 21.07
N TRP A 226 -18.90 -21.71 21.08
CA TRP A 226 -18.00 -20.63 20.65
C TRP A 226 -16.91 -20.31 21.69
N ASP A 227 -17.17 -20.53 22.97
CA ASP A 227 -16.22 -20.25 24.05
C ASP A 227 -15.05 -21.26 24.01
N LEU A 228 -15.36 -22.54 23.74
CA LEU A 228 -14.36 -23.57 23.41
C LEU A 228 -13.64 -23.29 22.09
N VAL A 229 -14.32 -22.75 21.07
CA VAL A 229 -13.66 -22.33 19.81
C VAL A 229 -12.61 -21.24 20.07
N LEU A 230 -12.95 -20.19 20.83
CA LEU A 230 -12.00 -19.13 21.18
C LEU A 230 -10.85 -19.67 22.02
N ALA A 231 -11.12 -20.49 23.04
CA ALA A 231 -10.06 -21.12 23.83
C ALA A 231 -9.14 -22.01 22.97
N SER A 232 -9.71 -22.73 21.99
CA SER A 232 -8.94 -23.55 21.05
C SER A 232 -8.06 -22.72 20.12
N TYR A 233 -8.44 -21.48 19.80
CA TYR A 233 -7.62 -20.55 19.03
C TYR A 233 -6.29 -20.27 19.73
N ASN A 234 -6.35 -19.91 21.02
CA ASN A 234 -5.18 -19.58 21.84
C ASN A 234 -4.27 -20.79 22.14
N THR A 235 -4.83 -21.93 22.57
CA THR A 235 -4.02 -23.07 23.08
C THR A 235 -3.96 -24.29 22.15
N GLY A 236 -4.69 -24.27 21.04
CA GLY A 236 -4.86 -25.38 20.12
C GLY A 236 -5.93 -26.40 20.57
N PRO A 237 -6.73 -26.96 19.64
CA PRO A 237 -7.83 -27.87 19.96
C PRO A 237 -7.38 -29.12 20.74
N GLY A 238 -6.18 -29.64 20.44
CA GLY A 238 -5.62 -30.79 21.14
C GLY A 238 -5.35 -30.56 22.64
N ASN A 239 -5.23 -29.32 23.10
CA ASN A 239 -5.11 -28.99 24.52
C ASN A 239 -6.49 -28.79 25.19
N ILE A 240 -7.45 -28.21 24.49
CA ILE A 240 -8.87 -28.20 24.91
C ILE A 240 -9.38 -29.63 25.10
N SER A 241 -9.11 -30.54 24.15
CA SER A 241 -9.44 -31.96 24.28
C SER A 241 -8.65 -32.70 25.37
N LYS A 242 -7.60 -32.13 25.96
CA LYS A 242 -6.97 -32.64 27.21
C LYS A 242 -7.69 -32.09 28.43
N ALA A 243 -8.05 -30.80 28.43
CA ALA A 243 -8.79 -30.16 29.52
C ALA A 243 -10.18 -30.80 29.72
N ILE A 244 -10.94 -31.06 28.64
CA ILE A 244 -12.22 -31.80 28.67
C ILE A 244 -12.06 -33.20 29.30
N ARG A 245 -10.97 -33.93 29.00
CA ARG A 245 -10.72 -35.24 29.64
C ARG A 245 -10.31 -35.13 31.10
N ARG A 246 -9.55 -34.08 31.47
CA ARG A 246 -9.15 -33.82 32.87
C ARG A 246 -10.30 -33.30 33.74
N SER A 247 -11.32 -32.70 33.15
CA SER A 247 -12.52 -32.22 33.85
C SER A 247 -13.57 -33.31 34.14
N GLY A 248 -13.34 -34.55 33.69
CA GLY A 248 -14.34 -35.62 33.76
C GLY A 248 -15.35 -35.61 32.61
N GLY A 249 -15.09 -34.86 31.52
CA GLY A 249 -15.93 -34.82 30.33
C GLY A 249 -16.79 -33.57 30.16
N HIS A 250 -16.62 -32.53 30.99
CA HIS A 250 -17.34 -31.26 30.81
C HIS A 250 -16.91 -30.55 29.53
N THR A 251 -17.87 -29.98 28.79
CA THR A 251 -17.70 -29.38 27.45
C THR A 251 -18.07 -27.89 27.37
N ASN A 252 -17.99 -27.15 28.48
CA ASN A 252 -18.06 -25.68 28.47
C ASN A 252 -16.76 -25.08 29.02
N TYR A 253 -16.45 -23.85 28.62
CA TYR A 253 -15.20 -23.17 28.99
C TYR A 253 -14.99 -23.12 30.51
N TRP A 254 -15.99 -22.66 31.27
CA TRP A 254 -15.86 -22.40 32.70
C TRP A 254 -15.53 -23.66 33.51
N ASN A 255 -16.17 -24.80 33.21
CA ASN A 255 -15.90 -26.07 33.89
C ASN A 255 -14.54 -26.69 33.52
N ILE A 256 -14.01 -26.44 32.31
CA ILE A 256 -12.68 -26.92 31.92
C ILE A 256 -11.55 -25.95 32.29
N ARG A 257 -11.85 -24.69 32.59
CA ARG A 257 -10.90 -23.57 32.69
C ARG A 257 -9.67 -23.92 33.52
N LYS A 258 -9.86 -24.40 34.75
CA LYS A 258 -8.80 -24.79 35.71
C LYS A 258 -7.84 -25.89 35.23
N TYR A 259 -8.13 -26.57 34.12
CA TYR A 259 -7.28 -27.61 33.52
C TYR A 259 -6.48 -27.12 32.30
N MET A 260 -6.63 -25.84 31.91
CA MET A 260 -5.94 -25.16 30.82
C MET A 260 -4.72 -24.36 31.32
N HIS A 261 -3.87 -23.91 30.40
CA HIS A 261 -2.73 -23.04 30.72
C HIS A 261 -3.22 -21.66 31.20
N PRO A 262 -2.56 -20.98 32.17
CA PRO A 262 -3.05 -19.74 32.76
C PRO A 262 -3.37 -18.62 31.76
N GLU A 263 -2.56 -18.46 30.72
CA GLU A 263 -2.79 -17.52 29.61
C GLU A 263 -4.17 -17.75 28.94
N THR A 264 -4.51 -19.01 28.64
CA THR A 264 -5.80 -19.43 28.09
C THR A 264 -6.96 -19.24 29.08
N GLN A 265 -6.69 -19.24 30.39
CA GLN A 265 -7.69 -18.97 31.43
C GLN A 265 -8.05 -17.49 31.55
N GLY A 266 -7.18 -16.57 31.11
CA GLY A 266 -7.48 -15.14 30.99
C GLY A 266 -8.17 -14.74 29.68
N TYR A 267 -8.07 -15.59 28.66
CA TYR A 267 -8.41 -15.27 27.27
C TYR A 267 -9.89 -14.94 27.01
N LEU A 268 -10.83 -15.82 27.39
CA LEU A 268 -12.27 -15.54 27.24
C LEU A 268 -12.74 -14.36 28.11
N PRO A 269 -12.33 -14.24 29.40
CA PRO A 269 -12.59 -13.01 30.17
C PRO A 269 -12.14 -11.73 29.49
N ALA A 270 -10.97 -11.71 28.82
CA ALA A 270 -10.49 -10.55 28.08
C ALA A 270 -11.32 -10.26 26.80
N PHE A 271 -11.80 -11.30 26.11
CA PHE A 271 -12.73 -11.16 24.99
C PHE A 271 -14.07 -10.57 25.42
N TYR A 272 -14.70 -11.11 26.47
CA TYR A 272 -15.96 -10.59 27.02
C TYR A 272 -15.80 -9.17 27.60
N ALA A 273 -14.68 -8.87 28.27
CA ALA A 273 -14.39 -7.51 28.72
C ALA A 273 -14.23 -6.53 27.55
N THR A 274 -13.57 -6.93 26.47
CA THR A 274 -13.43 -6.12 25.24
C THR A 274 -14.80 -5.84 24.62
N MET A 275 -15.64 -6.86 24.46
CA MET A 275 -16.99 -6.73 23.90
C MET A 275 -17.89 -5.81 24.75
N TYR A 276 -17.89 -5.99 26.09
CA TYR A 276 -18.62 -5.14 27.02
C TYR A 276 -18.18 -3.67 26.94
N ILE A 277 -16.88 -3.39 26.84
CA ILE A 277 -16.36 -2.02 26.73
C ILE A 277 -16.72 -1.38 25.38
N TYR A 278 -16.85 -2.15 24.30
CA TYR A 278 -17.26 -1.61 23.00
C TYR A 278 -18.75 -1.27 22.90
N GLU A 279 -19.61 -2.06 23.54
CA GLU A 279 -21.04 -1.78 23.68
C GLU A 279 -21.27 -0.56 24.60
N TYR A 280 -20.77 -0.63 25.85
CA TYR A 280 -21.05 0.35 26.91
C TYR A 280 -20.04 1.52 26.98
N LYS A 281 -19.36 1.83 25.87
CA LYS A 281 -18.32 2.89 25.81
C LYS A 281 -18.83 4.27 26.23
N LYS A 282 -20.08 4.60 25.91
CA LYS A 282 -20.69 5.91 26.23
C LYS A 282 -20.89 6.05 27.73
N GLU A 283 -21.40 4.99 28.35
CA GLU A 283 -21.71 4.87 29.78
C GLU A 283 -20.46 4.93 30.66
N HIS A 284 -19.28 4.58 30.11
CA HIS A 284 -17.98 4.69 30.76
C HIS A 284 -17.17 5.93 30.32
N GLY A 285 -17.76 6.84 29.54
CA GLY A 285 -17.11 8.07 29.08
C GLY A 285 -15.97 7.88 28.07
N ILE A 286 -15.85 6.70 27.45
CA ILE A 286 -14.79 6.38 26.48
C ILE A 286 -15.19 6.95 25.12
N ILE A 287 -14.50 8.02 24.71
CA ILE A 287 -14.74 8.73 23.44
C ILE A 287 -13.74 8.20 22.39
N PRO A 288 -14.18 7.52 21.32
CA PRO A 288 -13.28 7.09 20.25
C PRO A 288 -12.45 8.25 19.70
N LYS A 289 -11.15 8.02 19.49
CA LYS A 289 -10.36 8.92 18.65
C LYS A 289 -10.81 8.72 17.21
N ARG A 290 -10.95 9.80 16.44
CA ARG A 290 -11.34 9.72 15.03
C ARG A 290 -10.25 9.01 14.22
N ALA A 291 -10.60 8.06 13.36
CA ALA A 291 -9.64 7.53 12.40
C ALA A 291 -9.15 8.62 11.44
N SER A 292 -7.85 8.65 11.15
CA SER A 292 -7.27 9.53 10.13
C SER A 292 -7.45 9.02 8.71
N LEU A 293 -7.84 7.75 8.56
CA LEU A 293 -8.08 7.09 7.28
C LEU A 293 -8.97 5.86 7.51
N THR A 294 -10.09 5.78 6.80
CA THR A 294 -11.01 4.64 6.82
C THR A 294 -10.68 3.64 5.71
N TYR A 295 -11.24 2.43 5.77
CA TYR A 295 -11.00 1.43 4.72
C TYR A 295 -11.51 1.90 3.34
N PHE A 296 -12.68 2.52 3.27
CA PHE A 296 -13.31 2.93 2.00
C PHE A 296 -12.61 4.12 1.31
N GLU A 297 -11.70 4.81 2.01
CA GLU A 297 -10.81 5.85 1.46
C GLU A 297 -9.53 5.27 0.84
N THR A 298 -9.34 3.95 0.90
CA THR A 298 -8.19 3.24 0.32
C THR A 298 -8.59 2.33 -0.83
N ASP A 299 -7.66 2.07 -1.75
CA ASP A 299 -7.77 1.08 -2.81
C ASP A 299 -6.36 0.63 -3.27
N THR A 300 -6.24 -0.29 -4.22
CA THR A 300 -5.01 -1.00 -4.58
C THR A 300 -4.64 -0.90 -6.07
N VAL A 301 -3.34 -0.72 -6.36
CA VAL A 301 -2.77 -0.82 -7.71
C VAL A 301 -1.84 -2.03 -7.81
N MET A 302 -1.92 -2.78 -8.92
CA MET A 302 -0.95 -3.84 -9.22
C MET A 302 0.37 -3.23 -9.68
N VAL A 303 1.49 -3.63 -9.08
CA VAL A 303 2.81 -3.10 -9.47
C VAL A 303 3.41 -3.90 -10.63
N LYS A 304 3.94 -3.20 -11.64
CA LYS A 304 4.56 -3.80 -12.84
C LYS A 304 6.10 -3.85 -12.76
N ARG A 305 6.68 -3.44 -11.62
CA ARG A 305 8.10 -3.52 -11.27
C ARG A 305 8.29 -3.51 -9.76
N GLN A 306 9.48 -3.91 -9.30
CA GLN A 306 9.86 -3.74 -7.90
C GLN A 306 9.97 -2.25 -7.56
N LEU A 307 9.52 -1.88 -6.35
CA LEU A 307 9.56 -0.51 -5.82
C LEU A 307 9.59 -0.51 -4.29
N SER A 308 10.31 0.46 -3.70
CA SER A 308 10.43 0.61 -2.24
C SER A 308 9.46 1.65 -1.67
N PHE A 309 9.09 1.51 -0.40
CA PHE A 309 8.26 2.49 0.30
C PHE A 309 8.91 3.87 0.33
N LYS A 310 10.24 3.96 0.44
CA LYS A 310 10.95 5.24 0.29
C LYS A 310 10.71 5.87 -1.08
N GLN A 311 10.84 5.11 -2.17
CA GLN A 311 10.58 5.62 -3.53
C GLN A 311 9.11 6.03 -3.73
N ILE A 312 8.15 5.37 -3.07
CA ILE A 312 6.73 5.80 -3.08
C ILE A 312 6.56 7.09 -2.26
N SER A 313 7.13 7.16 -1.06
CA SER A 313 7.09 8.31 -0.15
C SER A 313 7.68 9.57 -0.81
N ASP A 314 8.86 9.43 -1.41
CA ASP A 314 9.60 10.49 -2.12
C ASP A 314 8.86 11.03 -3.35
N LEU A 315 7.89 10.28 -3.90
CA LEU A 315 7.12 10.63 -5.10
C LEU A 315 5.70 11.12 -4.77
N LEU A 316 4.95 10.40 -3.95
CA LEU A 316 3.53 10.69 -3.70
C LEU A 316 3.29 11.62 -2.50
N ASN A 317 4.34 11.98 -1.76
CA ASN A 317 4.26 12.67 -0.47
C ASN A 317 3.32 11.91 0.49
N ILE A 318 3.76 10.73 0.93
CA ILE A 318 3.07 9.82 1.87
C ILE A 318 4.11 9.32 2.89
N PRO A 319 3.92 9.49 4.21
CA PRO A 319 4.83 8.94 5.20
C PRO A 319 5.05 7.44 5.06
N GLU A 320 6.29 6.96 5.20
CA GLU A 320 6.58 5.52 5.14
C GLU A 320 5.80 4.69 6.17
N GLU A 321 5.45 5.28 7.32
CA GLU A 321 4.62 4.60 8.34
C GLU A 321 3.19 4.37 7.87
N GLN A 322 2.61 5.32 7.12
CA GLN A 322 1.30 5.12 6.49
C GLN A 322 1.38 4.04 5.40
N LEU A 323 2.49 3.98 4.64
CA LEU A 323 2.74 2.89 3.70
C LEU A 323 2.88 1.53 4.40
N ARG A 324 3.58 1.46 5.55
CA ARG A 324 3.68 0.26 6.41
C ARG A 324 2.32 -0.16 6.97
N PHE A 325 1.53 0.78 7.51
CA PHE A 325 0.20 0.52 8.05
C PHE A 325 -0.78 -0.02 6.99
N LEU A 326 -0.74 0.54 5.77
CA LEU A 326 -1.56 0.12 4.64
C LEU A 326 -1.08 -1.17 3.96
N ASN A 327 0.22 -1.47 4.03
CA ASN A 327 0.86 -2.60 3.34
C ASN A 327 1.74 -3.47 4.28
N PRO A 328 1.20 -3.95 5.42
CA PRO A 328 1.98 -4.64 6.47
C PRO A 328 2.58 -5.98 6.02
N ILE A 329 2.06 -6.54 4.93
CA ILE A 329 2.54 -7.73 4.22
C ILE A 329 4.02 -7.65 3.77
N TYR A 330 4.57 -6.45 3.51
CA TYR A 330 5.91 -6.30 2.91
C TYR A 330 7.03 -6.11 3.94
N LYS A 331 7.61 -7.25 4.35
CA LYS A 331 8.64 -7.43 5.39
C LYS A 331 9.92 -6.57 5.29
N ARG A 332 10.13 -5.93 4.14
CA ARG A 332 11.36 -5.19 3.78
C ARG A 332 11.10 -3.74 3.33
N SER A 333 9.89 -3.21 3.52
CA SER A 333 9.48 -1.92 2.95
C SER A 333 9.67 -1.86 1.42
N VAL A 334 9.50 -3.00 0.74
CA VAL A 334 9.67 -3.19 -0.71
C VAL A 334 8.54 -4.07 -1.22
N VAL A 335 7.80 -3.55 -2.21
CA VAL A 335 6.88 -4.36 -3.01
C VAL A 335 7.72 -5.12 -4.05
N PRO A 336 7.79 -6.46 -4.00
CA PRO A 336 8.53 -7.24 -4.98
C PRO A 336 7.77 -7.29 -6.30
N TYR A 337 8.46 -7.68 -7.37
CA TYR A 337 7.86 -8.00 -8.65
C TYR A 337 8.46 -9.30 -9.17
N VAL A 338 7.58 -10.27 -9.46
CA VAL A 338 7.93 -11.57 -10.02
C VAL A 338 6.94 -11.79 -11.17
N SER A 339 7.43 -12.15 -12.35
CA SER A 339 6.66 -12.06 -13.60
C SER A 339 5.44 -12.98 -13.68
N ASP A 340 5.34 -13.96 -12.79
CA ASP A 340 4.26 -14.94 -12.67
C ASP A 340 3.33 -14.69 -11.45
N LYS A 341 3.67 -13.77 -10.54
CA LYS A 341 2.85 -13.43 -9.36
C LYS A 341 2.58 -11.92 -9.26
N PRO A 342 1.31 -11.46 -9.39
CA PRO A 342 0.95 -10.07 -9.19
C PRO A 342 1.12 -9.67 -7.72
N HIS A 343 1.64 -8.47 -7.50
CA HIS A 343 1.78 -7.85 -6.18
C HIS A 343 1.09 -6.48 -6.21
N TYR A 344 0.52 -6.08 -5.07
CA TYR A 344 -0.38 -4.93 -5.00
C TYR A 344 0.08 -3.93 -3.94
N LEU A 345 -0.04 -2.64 -4.25
CA LEU A 345 0.22 -1.54 -3.34
C LEU A 345 -1.11 -0.87 -2.99
N ARG A 346 -1.50 -0.88 -1.70
CA ARG A 346 -2.62 -0.13 -1.16
C ARG A 346 -2.21 1.30 -0.85
N LEU A 347 -3.01 2.25 -1.30
CA LEU A 347 -2.82 3.68 -1.09
C LEU A 347 -4.16 4.35 -0.72
N PRO A 348 -4.14 5.55 -0.11
CA PRO A 348 -5.28 6.45 -0.12
C PRO A 348 -5.71 6.79 -1.55
N LYS A 349 -7.01 7.00 -1.80
CA LYS A 349 -7.58 7.11 -3.15
C LYS A 349 -7.05 8.30 -3.97
N ASP A 350 -6.78 9.45 -3.34
CA ASP A 350 -6.14 10.60 -3.97
C ASP A 350 -4.74 10.23 -4.51
N LYS A 351 -3.94 9.56 -3.67
CA LYS A 351 -2.59 9.10 -4.01
C LYS A 351 -2.60 8.01 -5.08
N LEU A 352 -3.60 7.12 -5.02
CA LEU A 352 -3.78 6.06 -6.01
C LEU A 352 -4.11 6.63 -7.39
N ALA A 353 -5.00 7.62 -7.47
CA ALA A 353 -5.34 8.31 -8.72
C ALA A 353 -4.11 9.02 -9.31
N ILE A 354 -3.30 9.67 -8.47
CA ILE A 354 -2.03 10.30 -8.87
C ILE A 354 -1.04 9.25 -9.40
N PHE A 355 -0.86 8.11 -8.71
CA PHE A 355 0.03 7.02 -9.15
C PHE A 355 -0.43 6.43 -10.49
N ALA A 356 -1.70 6.06 -10.62
CA ALA A 356 -2.25 5.44 -11.83
C ALA A 356 -2.16 6.37 -13.05
N SER A 357 -2.47 7.66 -12.87
CA SER A 357 -2.40 8.67 -13.94
C SER A 357 -0.97 8.98 -14.40
N ASN A 358 0.04 8.53 -13.65
CA ASN A 358 1.45 8.82 -13.91
C ASN A 358 2.34 7.56 -13.88
N GLU A 359 1.75 6.36 -14.04
CA GLU A 359 2.42 5.08 -13.77
C GLU A 359 3.74 4.90 -14.55
N ASP A 360 3.75 5.18 -15.86
CA ASP A 360 4.95 5.14 -16.71
C ASP A 360 6.04 6.11 -16.22
N LYS A 361 5.65 7.30 -15.73
CA LYS A 361 6.57 8.32 -15.20
C LYS A 361 7.17 7.89 -13.86
N VAL A 362 6.33 7.35 -12.97
CA VAL A 362 6.75 6.77 -11.69
C VAL A 362 7.77 5.66 -11.95
N TYR A 363 7.48 4.74 -12.88
CA TYR A 363 8.42 3.66 -13.21
C TYR A 363 9.68 4.13 -13.92
N ALA A 364 9.64 5.22 -14.70
CA ALA A 364 10.84 5.84 -15.25
C ALA A 364 11.71 6.50 -14.16
N TYR A 365 11.11 7.22 -13.20
CA TYR A 365 11.84 7.79 -12.05
C TYR A 365 12.51 6.70 -11.22
N ILE A 366 11.80 5.61 -10.90
CA ILE A 366 12.36 4.49 -10.13
C ILE A 366 13.47 3.78 -10.94
N ALA A 367 13.42 3.75 -12.28
CA ALA A 367 14.52 3.25 -13.11
C ALA A 367 15.76 4.15 -13.02
N TYR A 368 15.56 5.46 -13.01
CA TYR A 368 16.63 6.44 -12.83
C TYR A 368 17.27 6.35 -11.43
N GLU A 369 16.47 6.29 -10.36
CA GLU A 369 16.99 6.11 -9.00
C GLU A 369 17.75 4.80 -8.83
N ASP A 370 17.23 3.69 -9.36
CA ASP A 370 17.93 2.40 -9.31
C ASP A 370 19.19 2.38 -10.21
N SER A 371 19.33 3.29 -11.19
CA SER A 371 20.55 3.46 -11.99
C SER A 371 21.69 4.13 -11.23
N LYS A 372 21.39 4.92 -10.20
CA LYS A 372 22.39 5.55 -9.31
C LYS A 372 23.01 4.58 -8.30
N ARG A 373 22.33 3.47 -8.01
CA ARG A 373 22.77 2.51 -6.99
C ARG A 373 24.06 1.83 -7.46
N GLU A 374 25.03 1.69 -6.55
CA GLU A 374 26.21 0.87 -6.80
C GLU A 374 25.79 -0.56 -7.16
N LYS A 375 26.34 -1.07 -8.26
CA LYS A 375 26.14 -2.44 -8.72
C LYS A 375 27.37 -3.24 -8.35
N GLN A 376 27.17 -4.48 -7.88
CA GLN A 376 28.27 -5.41 -7.66
C GLN A 376 29.09 -5.57 -8.95
N PHE A 377 30.41 -5.41 -8.84
CA PHE A 377 31.34 -5.52 -9.97
C PHE A 377 31.50 -6.98 -10.45
N PHE A 378 30.47 -7.48 -11.13
CA PHE A 378 30.66 -8.56 -12.09
C PHE A 378 31.54 -8.02 -13.21
N ARG A 379 32.71 -8.64 -13.44
CA ARG A 379 33.48 -8.38 -14.65
C ARG A 379 32.64 -8.85 -15.83
N GLU A 380 32.09 -7.92 -16.60
CA GLU A 380 31.50 -8.26 -17.89
C GLU A 380 32.56 -9.00 -18.72
N PRO A 381 32.23 -10.14 -19.34
CA PRO A 381 33.15 -10.81 -20.25
C PRO A 381 33.43 -9.84 -21.40
N LYS A 382 34.69 -9.39 -21.50
CA LYS A 382 35.10 -8.36 -22.48
C LYS A 382 34.51 -8.71 -23.85
N PRO A 383 33.86 -7.75 -24.55
CA PRO A 383 33.39 -8.01 -25.91
C PRO A 383 34.58 -8.48 -26.75
N LYS A 384 34.41 -9.60 -27.46
CA LYS A 384 35.41 -10.10 -28.39
C LYS A 384 35.75 -8.99 -29.38
N THR A 385 37.05 -8.72 -29.55
CA THR A 385 37.53 -7.62 -30.39
C THR A 385 37.15 -7.85 -31.85
N ALA A 386 37.08 -6.78 -32.64
CA ALA A 386 36.64 -6.85 -34.04
C ALA A 386 37.48 -7.82 -34.92
N LEU A 387 38.71 -8.15 -34.52
CA LEU A 387 39.54 -9.17 -35.16
C LEU A 387 38.94 -10.59 -35.07
N ASP A 388 38.37 -10.94 -33.90
CA ASP A 388 37.77 -12.25 -33.61
C ASP A 388 36.51 -12.50 -34.47
N SER A 389 35.80 -11.43 -34.83
CA SER A 389 34.61 -11.49 -35.69
C SER A 389 34.95 -11.43 -37.18
N ALA A 390 36.00 -10.70 -37.59
CA ALA A 390 36.41 -10.58 -39.00
C ALA A 390 36.72 -11.94 -39.65
N GLN A 391 37.43 -12.84 -38.94
CA GLN A 391 37.78 -14.17 -39.46
C GLN A 391 36.55 -15.10 -39.66
N THR A 392 35.41 -14.79 -39.05
CA THR A 392 34.17 -15.59 -39.20
C THR A 392 33.32 -15.12 -40.40
N ALA A 393 33.55 -13.91 -40.93
CA ALA A 393 32.69 -13.28 -41.95
C ALA A 393 33.04 -13.64 -43.41
N ILE A 394 34.20 -14.25 -43.67
CA ILE A 394 34.74 -14.46 -45.03
C ILE A 394 34.08 -15.66 -45.75
N ALA A 395 33.37 -16.53 -45.03
CA ALA A 395 32.96 -17.86 -45.52
C ALA A 395 31.56 -17.95 -46.17
N SER A 396 30.87 -16.83 -46.44
CA SER A 396 29.51 -16.88 -47.03
C SER A 396 29.08 -15.60 -47.76
N ASN A 397 29.64 -15.34 -48.96
CA ASN A 397 29.17 -14.29 -49.87
C ASN A 397 29.34 -14.73 -51.35
N GLU A 398 28.41 -15.55 -51.86
CA GLU A 398 28.24 -15.79 -53.30
C GLU A 398 26.74 -15.98 -53.60
N ALA A 399 26.06 -14.88 -53.98
CA ALA A 399 24.76 -14.84 -54.68
C ALA A 399 24.31 -13.38 -54.90
N GLU A 400 24.90 -12.67 -55.87
CA GLU A 400 24.28 -11.47 -56.41
C GLU A 400 23.15 -11.84 -57.38
N THR A 401 22.02 -11.12 -57.38
CA THR A 401 21.65 -10.21 -58.48
C THR A 401 20.24 -9.61 -58.36
N ALA A 402 20.21 -8.28 -58.30
CA ALA A 402 19.27 -7.37 -58.97
C ALA A 402 17.75 -7.29 -58.62
N PHE A 403 17.23 -6.11 -58.99
CA PHE A 403 15.84 -5.63 -59.09
C PHE A 403 15.10 -5.14 -57.83
N ASP A 404 14.73 -3.86 -57.93
CA ASP A 404 13.90 -3.06 -57.05
C ASP A 404 12.42 -3.22 -57.43
N GLU A 405 11.56 -3.53 -56.44
CA GLU A 405 10.28 -2.84 -56.25
C GLU A 405 9.68 -3.18 -54.86
N GLY A 406 9.03 -2.20 -54.25
CA GLY A 406 8.71 -2.23 -52.81
C GLY A 406 7.67 -3.28 -52.38
N THR A 407 8.12 -4.32 -51.65
CA THR A 407 7.26 -5.31 -50.98
C THR A 407 7.38 -5.21 -49.45
N VAL A 408 6.31 -4.84 -48.76
CA VAL A 408 6.28 -4.80 -47.28
C VAL A 408 6.18 -6.21 -46.71
N THR A 409 7.27 -6.70 -46.11
CA THR A 409 7.32 -8.03 -45.49
C THR A 409 7.18 -7.95 -43.97
N ARG A 410 6.47 -8.93 -43.37
CA ARG A 410 6.38 -9.05 -41.92
C ARG A 410 7.30 -10.15 -41.42
N SER A 411 8.16 -9.81 -40.47
CA SER A 411 9.00 -10.76 -39.74
C SER A 411 8.20 -11.46 -38.64
N VAL A 412 8.17 -12.79 -38.67
CA VAL A 412 7.47 -13.62 -37.67
C VAL A 412 8.47 -14.57 -37.02
N LYS A 413 8.53 -14.58 -35.68
CA LYS A 413 9.33 -15.54 -34.92
C LYS A 413 8.71 -16.93 -35.03
N LYS A 414 9.49 -17.91 -35.52
CA LYS A 414 9.09 -19.31 -35.62
C LYS A 414 10.06 -20.19 -34.85
N LEU A 415 9.54 -20.98 -33.91
CA LEU A 415 10.35 -21.98 -33.18
C LEU A 415 10.77 -23.10 -34.14
N LYS A 416 12.09 -23.30 -34.29
CA LYS A 416 12.68 -24.49 -34.91
C LYS A 416 13.23 -25.41 -33.82
N THR A 417 13.40 -26.68 -34.18
CA THR A 417 14.03 -27.70 -33.33
C THR A 417 15.31 -28.19 -33.99
N LYS A 418 16.39 -28.26 -33.21
CA LYS A 418 17.63 -28.98 -33.52
C LYS A 418 17.77 -30.16 -32.53
N PHE A 419 18.52 -31.19 -32.91
CA PHE A 419 18.91 -32.26 -32.00
C PHE A 419 20.42 -32.25 -31.79
N TYR A 420 20.86 -32.50 -30.56
CA TYR A 420 22.26 -32.62 -30.17
C TYR A 420 22.52 -34.01 -29.58
N THR A 421 23.52 -34.72 -30.12
CA THR A 421 23.94 -36.02 -29.58
C THR A 421 24.98 -35.80 -28.48
N VAL A 422 24.64 -36.17 -27.25
CA VAL A 422 25.51 -36.14 -26.07
C VAL A 422 26.77 -36.98 -26.32
N LYS A 423 27.94 -36.39 -26.09
CA LYS A 423 29.24 -37.07 -26.16
C LYS A 423 29.68 -37.55 -24.78
N ARG A 424 30.68 -38.43 -24.75
CA ARG A 424 31.29 -38.91 -23.50
C ARG A 424 32.05 -37.77 -22.83
N GLY A 425 31.50 -37.23 -21.75
CA GLY A 425 32.06 -36.12 -20.98
C GLY A 425 31.14 -34.90 -20.88
N ASP A 426 30.18 -34.74 -21.80
CA ASP A 426 29.27 -33.60 -21.79
C ASP A 426 28.35 -33.61 -20.56
N ASN A 427 27.98 -32.43 -20.05
CA ASN A 427 26.92 -32.26 -19.06
C ASN A 427 25.83 -31.28 -19.55
N LEU A 428 24.67 -31.30 -18.88
CA LEU A 428 23.51 -30.47 -19.29
C LEU A 428 23.74 -28.96 -19.19
N SER A 429 24.70 -28.48 -18.38
CA SER A 429 24.99 -27.05 -18.28
C SER A 429 25.72 -26.56 -19.54
N GLU A 430 26.82 -27.24 -19.89
CA GLU A 430 27.59 -26.93 -21.09
C GLU A 430 26.78 -27.10 -22.38
N ILE A 431 25.92 -28.13 -22.47
CA ILE A 431 25.04 -28.30 -23.64
C ILE A 431 24.03 -27.14 -23.72
N ALA A 432 23.47 -26.70 -22.60
CA ALA A 432 22.50 -25.59 -22.59
C ALA A 432 23.16 -24.27 -23.00
N GLU A 433 24.28 -23.92 -22.38
CA GLU A 433 25.06 -22.72 -22.65
C GLU A 433 25.55 -22.67 -24.11
N LYS A 434 26.15 -23.76 -24.60
CA LYS A 434 26.65 -23.89 -25.98
C LYS A 434 25.56 -23.76 -27.05
N ASN A 435 24.30 -23.98 -26.69
CA ASN A 435 23.14 -23.82 -27.56
C ASN A 435 22.30 -22.57 -27.24
N LYS A 436 22.75 -21.70 -26.31
CA LYS A 436 22.10 -20.45 -25.90
C LYS A 436 20.66 -20.63 -25.37
N VAL A 437 20.43 -21.69 -24.60
CA VAL A 437 19.13 -22.01 -23.96
C VAL A 437 19.34 -22.25 -22.47
N SER A 438 18.32 -22.10 -21.63
CA SER A 438 18.48 -22.41 -20.20
C SER A 438 18.51 -23.93 -19.95
N MET A 439 19.20 -24.36 -18.88
CA MET A 439 19.12 -25.75 -18.41
C MET A 439 17.68 -26.19 -18.12
N ALA A 440 16.82 -25.28 -17.63
CA ALA A 440 15.43 -25.57 -17.32
C ALA A 440 14.63 -25.90 -18.59
N GLU A 441 14.81 -25.12 -19.66
CA GLU A 441 14.20 -25.38 -20.95
C GLU A 441 14.73 -26.66 -21.60
N LEU A 442 16.05 -26.86 -21.59
CA LEU A 442 16.67 -28.08 -22.13
C LEU A 442 16.16 -29.33 -21.40
N LYS A 443 16.02 -29.29 -20.07
CA LYS A 443 15.40 -30.37 -19.28
C LYS A 443 13.91 -30.53 -19.62
N LYS A 444 13.15 -29.43 -19.72
CA LYS A 444 11.71 -29.42 -20.05
C LYS A 444 11.41 -30.03 -21.41
N TRP A 445 12.16 -29.67 -22.47
CA TRP A 445 11.97 -30.21 -23.82
C TRP A 445 12.32 -31.69 -23.94
N ASN A 446 13.16 -32.22 -23.04
CA ASN A 446 13.62 -33.61 -23.03
C ASN A 446 13.02 -34.46 -21.88
N LYS A 447 12.10 -33.89 -21.09
CA LYS A 447 11.46 -34.52 -19.93
C LYS A 447 12.45 -35.03 -18.86
N ILE A 448 13.64 -34.42 -18.76
CA ILE A 448 14.71 -34.85 -17.82
C ILE A 448 14.43 -34.29 -16.43
N LYS A 449 14.18 -35.17 -15.45
CA LYS A 449 13.90 -34.80 -14.06
C LYS A 449 15.16 -34.54 -13.20
N GLY A 450 16.31 -35.11 -13.58
CA GLY A 450 17.57 -35.01 -12.85
C GLY A 450 18.63 -34.18 -13.59
N SER A 451 19.91 -34.51 -13.40
CA SER A 451 21.04 -33.96 -14.18
C SER A 451 21.82 -35.02 -14.98
N ALA A 452 21.48 -36.30 -14.86
CA ALA A 452 22.09 -37.39 -15.61
C ALA A 452 21.66 -37.38 -17.09
N ILE A 453 22.63 -37.58 -17.98
CA ILE A 453 22.47 -37.82 -19.41
C ILE A 453 23.49 -38.87 -19.86
N ASN A 454 23.13 -39.67 -20.86
CA ASN A 454 23.97 -40.76 -21.35
C ASN A 454 24.68 -40.38 -22.66
N ALA A 455 25.94 -40.79 -22.84
CA ALA A 455 26.62 -40.66 -24.12
C ALA A 455 25.83 -41.38 -25.23
N GLY A 456 25.65 -40.73 -26.39
CA GLY A 456 24.79 -41.18 -27.48
C GLY A 456 23.34 -40.70 -27.40
N GLN A 457 22.87 -40.16 -26.26
CA GLN A 457 21.51 -39.62 -26.12
C GLN A 457 21.30 -38.40 -27.02
N LYS A 458 20.17 -38.34 -27.73
CA LYS A 458 19.78 -37.17 -28.54
C LYS A 458 18.90 -36.24 -27.72
N LEU A 459 19.34 -35.00 -27.51
CA LEU A 459 18.60 -33.94 -26.83
C LEU A 459 17.96 -32.98 -27.83
N LYS A 460 16.65 -32.77 -27.68
CA LYS A 460 15.85 -31.76 -28.39
C LYS A 460 16.19 -30.36 -27.85
N ILE A 461 16.60 -29.47 -28.73
CA ILE A 461 16.86 -28.05 -28.46
C ILE A 461 15.91 -27.24 -29.33
N GLN A 462 15.14 -26.34 -28.74
CA GLN A 462 14.30 -25.41 -29.47
C GLN A 462 14.97 -24.05 -29.52
N TYR A 463 14.83 -23.34 -30.63
CA TYR A 463 15.39 -22.01 -30.83
C TYR A 463 14.47 -21.21 -31.74
N GLU A 464 14.34 -19.92 -31.46
CA GLU A 464 13.62 -19.01 -32.36
C GLU A 464 14.45 -18.73 -33.60
N THR A 465 13.80 -18.70 -34.76
CA THR A 465 14.34 -18.08 -35.97
C THR A 465 13.29 -17.14 -36.54
N THR A 466 13.71 -15.96 -36.95
CA THR A 466 12.82 -15.02 -37.64
C THR A 466 12.64 -15.51 -39.08
N VAL A 467 11.38 -15.70 -39.50
CA VAL A 467 11.04 -16.01 -40.89
C VAL A 467 10.26 -14.82 -41.45
N THR A 468 10.74 -14.30 -42.56
CA THR A 468 10.10 -13.22 -43.31
C THR A 468 8.96 -13.79 -44.15
N ILE A 469 7.75 -13.26 -44.00
CA ILE A 469 6.58 -13.64 -44.79
C ILE A 469 6.12 -12.43 -45.60
N ALA A 470 5.81 -12.64 -46.88
CA ALA A 470 5.32 -11.62 -47.79
C ALA A 470 3.80 -11.75 -47.96
N ASP A 471 3.05 -10.78 -47.42
CA ASP A 471 1.60 -10.69 -47.58
C ASP A 471 1.24 -9.96 -48.88
N ARG A 472 0.46 -10.60 -49.77
CA ARG A 472 -0.04 -9.95 -51.00
C ARG A 472 -1.27 -9.07 -50.70
N VAL A 473 -1.06 -7.76 -50.56
CA VAL A 473 -2.15 -6.78 -50.39
C VAL A 473 -2.74 -6.37 -51.75
N VAL A 474 -3.90 -6.93 -52.11
CA VAL A 474 -4.68 -6.49 -53.27
C VAL A 474 -5.59 -5.32 -52.90
N LYS A 475 -5.32 -4.12 -53.44
CA LYS A 475 -6.26 -2.99 -53.38
C LYS A 475 -7.36 -3.17 -54.42
N LYS A 476 -8.62 -2.91 -54.05
CA LYS A 476 -9.75 -2.76 -55.00
C LYS A 476 -10.49 -1.44 -54.76
N LYS A 477 -11.04 -0.86 -55.82
CA LYS A 477 -11.63 0.51 -55.86
C LYS A 477 -13.16 0.43 -55.66
N LYS A 478 -13.80 1.53 -55.25
CA LYS A 478 -15.28 1.65 -55.18
C LYS A 478 -15.92 1.48 -56.57
N SER A 479 -17.07 0.80 -56.66
CA SER A 479 -18.37 1.47 -56.85
C SER A 479 -19.59 0.55 -56.57
N ASP A 480 -20.74 1.20 -56.36
CA ASP A 480 -22.14 0.83 -56.68
C ASP A 480 -22.85 -0.44 -56.13
N THR A 481 -23.70 -0.16 -55.14
CA THR A 481 -25.11 -0.60 -54.96
C THR A 481 -25.58 -2.01 -55.38
N LEU A 482 -26.24 -2.68 -54.43
CA LEU A 482 -27.71 -2.83 -54.47
C LEU A 482 -28.31 -2.89 -53.04
N LYS A 483 -29.63 -2.72 -52.92
CA LYS A 483 -30.37 -2.57 -51.64
C LYS A 483 -31.18 -3.84 -51.30
N VAL A 484 -31.89 -3.75 -50.15
CA VAL A 484 -33.14 -4.45 -49.74
C VAL A 484 -32.91 -5.58 -48.71
N ALA A 485 -33.57 -5.61 -47.55
CA ALA A 485 -34.29 -4.55 -46.79
C ALA A 485 -34.57 -5.03 -45.34
N GLN A 486 -34.93 -4.10 -44.46
CA GLN A 486 -36.10 -4.21 -43.56
C GLN A 486 -36.60 -2.76 -43.21
N PRO A 487 -37.84 -2.57 -42.71
CA PRO A 487 -38.68 -1.44 -43.14
C PRO A 487 -38.79 -0.22 -42.20
N VAL A 488 -39.54 0.78 -42.69
CA VAL A 488 -40.12 1.96 -42.01
C VAL A 488 -41.63 1.99 -42.33
N VAL A 489 -42.53 2.73 -41.67
CA VAL A 489 -42.44 3.96 -40.82
C VAL A 489 -43.36 3.78 -39.57
N LYS A 490 -43.95 4.73 -38.80
CA LYS A 490 -44.17 6.20 -38.88
C LYS A 490 -44.43 6.81 -37.47
N LEU A 491 -44.10 8.10 -37.32
CA LEU A 491 -44.69 9.21 -36.51
C LEU A 491 -45.41 9.01 -35.14
N ASP A 492 -45.20 10.04 -34.30
CA ASP A 492 -46.07 10.71 -33.31
C ASP A 492 -46.64 9.97 -32.09
N GLU A 493 -46.22 10.39 -30.87
CA GLU A 493 -47.03 11.27 -30.01
C GLU A 493 -46.22 11.89 -28.83
N ILE A 494 -46.83 12.80 -28.05
CA ILE A 494 -46.16 13.71 -27.09
C ILE A 494 -46.33 13.28 -25.63
N LYS A 495 -45.24 13.33 -24.83
CA LYS A 495 -45.25 13.90 -23.46
C LYS A 495 -43.87 14.14 -22.86
N GLU A 496 -43.75 15.24 -22.13
CA GLU A 496 -42.56 15.66 -21.39
C GLU A 496 -42.51 15.04 -19.99
N LYS A 497 -41.30 14.90 -19.41
CA LYS A 497 -41.00 15.60 -18.15
C LYS A 497 -39.50 15.67 -17.80
N GLN A 498 -39.02 16.92 -17.72
CA GLN A 498 -38.09 17.44 -16.70
C GLN A 498 -36.79 16.66 -16.39
N GLU A 499 -35.73 17.01 -17.12
CA GLU A 499 -34.43 17.28 -16.48
C GLU A 499 -34.36 18.78 -16.12
N ALA A 500 -33.82 19.11 -14.94
CA ALA A 500 -33.64 20.51 -14.52
C ALA A 500 -32.27 21.02 -14.96
N LYS A 501 -32.24 22.19 -15.62
CA LYS A 501 -31.00 22.94 -15.88
C LYS A 501 -30.77 23.94 -14.74
N GLU A 502 -29.61 23.87 -14.12
CA GLU A 502 -29.12 24.95 -13.26
C GLU A 502 -28.80 26.18 -14.10
N ALA A 503 -29.16 27.37 -13.61
CA ALA A 503 -28.87 28.63 -14.27
C ALA A 503 -27.55 29.19 -13.76
N VAL A 504 -26.61 29.47 -14.66
CA VAL A 504 -25.31 30.09 -14.32
C VAL A 504 -25.45 31.60 -14.42
N VAL A 505 -25.14 32.31 -13.34
CA VAL A 505 -25.00 33.78 -13.34
C VAL A 505 -23.53 34.13 -13.61
N GLU A 506 -23.28 34.93 -14.64
CA GLU A 506 -21.93 35.38 -15.01
C GLU A 506 -21.68 36.78 -14.43
N ALA A 507 -20.79 36.87 -13.45
CA ALA A 507 -20.33 38.14 -12.88
C ALA A 507 -19.08 38.65 -13.61
N THR A 508 -18.75 39.93 -13.46
CA THR A 508 -17.59 40.55 -14.12
C THR A 508 -16.72 41.30 -13.11
N TYR A 509 -15.47 40.85 -12.97
CA TYR A 509 -14.42 41.50 -12.19
C TYR A 509 -13.64 42.52 -13.05
N ILE A 510 -13.04 43.53 -12.42
CA ILE A 510 -12.17 44.52 -13.07
C ILE A 510 -10.80 44.50 -12.40
N VAL A 511 -9.75 44.21 -13.16
CA VAL A 511 -8.37 44.05 -12.68
C VAL A 511 -7.84 45.35 -12.06
N ALA A 512 -7.53 45.33 -10.77
CA ALA A 512 -6.99 46.46 -10.02
C ALA A 512 -5.45 46.53 -10.05
N LYS A 513 -4.88 47.61 -9.50
CA LYS A 513 -3.43 47.84 -9.49
C LYS A 513 -2.72 46.89 -8.52
N GLY A 514 -2.12 45.83 -9.06
CA GLY A 514 -1.37 44.82 -8.31
C GLY A 514 -2.01 43.42 -8.33
N ASP A 515 -3.21 43.31 -8.88
CA ASP A 515 -3.91 42.03 -9.05
C ASP A 515 -3.14 41.10 -10.01
N ASN A 516 -3.32 39.79 -9.81
CA ASN A 516 -2.85 38.74 -10.71
C ASN A 516 -3.90 37.62 -10.79
N LEU A 517 -3.81 36.77 -11.83
CA LEU A 517 -4.78 35.70 -12.07
C LEU A 517 -4.97 34.78 -10.85
N THR A 518 -3.90 34.45 -10.12
CA THR A 518 -3.98 33.57 -8.94
C THR A 518 -4.83 34.19 -7.83
N GLN A 519 -4.65 35.47 -7.55
CA GLN A 519 -5.44 36.19 -6.53
C GLN A 519 -6.91 36.38 -6.96
N ILE A 520 -7.16 36.72 -8.23
CA ILE A 520 -8.54 36.88 -8.75
C ILE A 520 -9.26 35.54 -8.76
N ALA A 521 -8.61 34.47 -9.26
CA ALA A 521 -9.19 33.14 -9.31
C ALA A 521 -9.53 32.64 -7.89
N LEU A 522 -8.59 32.74 -6.95
CA LEU A 522 -8.81 32.37 -5.55
C LEU A 522 -9.96 33.17 -4.90
N LYS A 523 -10.04 34.48 -5.16
CA LYS A 523 -11.09 35.38 -4.64
C LYS A 523 -12.50 35.02 -5.12
N HIS A 524 -12.63 34.48 -6.33
CA HIS A 524 -13.89 34.00 -6.90
C HIS A 524 -13.97 32.46 -6.97
N ASN A 525 -13.20 31.76 -6.11
CA ASN A 525 -13.21 30.31 -5.93
C ASN A 525 -13.00 29.46 -7.21
N LEU A 526 -12.27 30.00 -8.18
CA LEU A 526 -11.86 29.35 -9.43
C LEU A 526 -10.38 28.95 -9.39
N THR A 527 -9.99 27.99 -10.23
CA THR A 527 -8.57 27.80 -10.57
C THR A 527 -8.13 28.81 -11.64
N VAL A 528 -6.83 29.09 -11.71
CA VAL A 528 -6.26 29.93 -12.79
C VAL A 528 -6.54 29.35 -14.17
N ALA A 529 -6.53 28.02 -14.32
CA ALA A 529 -6.89 27.36 -15.57
C ALA A 529 -8.34 27.66 -16.00
N GLN A 530 -9.31 27.49 -15.08
CA GLN A 530 -10.71 27.82 -15.35
C GLN A 530 -10.90 29.32 -15.62
N LEU A 531 -10.25 30.21 -14.86
CA LEU A 531 -10.36 31.65 -15.09
C LEU A 531 -9.80 32.06 -16.47
N LYS A 532 -8.68 31.45 -16.91
CA LYS A 532 -8.12 31.63 -18.26
C LYS A 532 -9.03 31.03 -19.34
N GLU A 533 -9.65 29.88 -19.10
CA GLU A 533 -10.58 29.23 -20.05
C GLU A 533 -11.86 30.06 -20.26
N LEU A 534 -12.51 30.49 -19.17
CA LEU A 534 -13.69 31.38 -19.20
C LEU A 534 -13.43 32.67 -19.99
N ASN A 535 -12.21 33.22 -19.86
CA ASN A 535 -11.83 34.50 -20.47
C ASN A 535 -10.99 34.35 -21.75
N LYS A 536 -10.76 33.12 -22.22
CA LYS A 536 -9.93 32.80 -23.39
C LYS A 536 -8.53 33.45 -23.36
N LEU A 537 -7.89 33.46 -22.18
CA LEU A 537 -6.59 34.08 -21.93
C LEU A 537 -5.44 33.11 -22.22
N GLU A 538 -4.71 33.36 -23.31
CA GLU A 538 -3.52 32.58 -23.67
C GLU A 538 -2.30 32.92 -22.77
N SER A 539 -2.22 34.15 -22.26
CA SER A 539 -1.13 34.62 -21.38
C SER A 539 -1.61 34.95 -19.96
N GLU A 540 -0.67 35.18 -19.05
CA GLU A 540 -0.94 35.45 -17.62
C GLU A 540 -0.75 36.92 -17.23
N ASN A 541 -0.36 37.75 -18.20
CA ASN A 541 -0.22 39.20 -18.03
C ASN A 541 -1.59 39.86 -18.11
N LEU A 542 -2.10 40.36 -16.99
CA LEU A 542 -3.33 41.13 -16.93
C LEU A 542 -3.05 42.62 -17.11
N GLN A 543 -3.91 43.30 -17.87
CA GLN A 543 -3.88 44.77 -17.99
C GLN A 543 -4.73 45.43 -16.90
N LEU A 544 -4.24 46.54 -16.34
CA LEU A 544 -4.95 47.30 -15.32
C LEU A 544 -6.23 47.89 -15.92
N GLY A 545 -7.40 47.58 -15.33
CA GLY A 545 -8.71 47.93 -15.88
C GLY A 545 -9.32 46.89 -16.83
N GLN A 546 -8.61 45.78 -17.12
CA GLN A 546 -9.16 44.66 -17.90
C GLN A 546 -10.37 44.05 -17.18
N LYS A 547 -11.41 43.71 -17.94
CA LYS A 547 -12.59 42.99 -17.42
C LYS A 547 -12.39 41.48 -17.56
N LEU A 548 -12.77 40.74 -16.52
CA LEU A 548 -12.74 39.27 -16.49
C LEU A 548 -14.09 38.73 -16.04
N ILE A 549 -14.66 37.80 -16.81
CA ILE A 549 -15.82 37.00 -16.43
C ILE A 549 -15.41 36.06 -15.30
N VAL A 550 -16.17 36.08 -14.22
CA VAL A 550 -16.03 35.19 -13.06
C VAL A 550 -17.39 34.55 -12.78
N LYS A 551 -17.41 33.27 -12.42
CA LYS A 551 -18.62 32.59 -11.96
C LYS A 551 -18.68 32.67 -10.45
N GLU A 552 -19.84 33.02 -9.92
CA GLU A 552 -20.13 32.91 -8.50
C GLU A 552 -21.11 31.75 -8.32
N SER A 553 -20.86 30.88 -7.34
CA SER A 553 -21.70 29.72 -7.03
C SER A 553 -22.40 29.94 -5.70
N ASP A 554 -23.72 29.78 -5.66
CA ASP A 554 -24.55 30.09 -4.49
C ASP A 554 -24.29 29.16 -3.29
N HIS A 555 -23.33 29.58 -2.46
CA HIS A 555 -23.10 29.06 -1.11
C HIS A 555 -23.21 30.15 -0.04
N GLN A 556 -24.01 31.19 -0.30
CA GLN A 556 -24.37 32.19 0.73
C GLN A 556 -25.40 31.69 1.76
N ALA A 557 -26.05 30.54 1.54
CA ALA A 557 -27.05 29.97 2.47
C ALA A 557 -26.47 29.25 3.71
N VAL A 558 -25.14 29.20 3.90
CA VAL A 558 -24.49 28.51 5.03
C VAL A 558 -23.78 29.49 5.99
N ALA A 559 -23.35 30.66 5.50
CA ALA A 559 -22.55 31.61 6.27
C ALA A 559 -23.28 32.24 7.47
N GLU A 560 -24.62 32.30 7.44
CA GLU A 560 -25.43 32.90 8.52
C GLU A 560 -25.64 31.96 9.72
N ALA A 561 -25.30 30.67 9.60
CA ALA A 561 -25.42 29.70 10.69
C ALA A 561 -24.20 29.70 11.64
N GLU A 562 -23.01 30.04 11.14
CA GLU A 562 -21.76 29.95 11.93
C GLU A 562 -21.50 31.17 12.82
N THR A 563 -21.97 32.35 12.41
CA THR A 563 -21.79 33.63 13.13
C THR A 563 -22.39 33.64 14.54
N VAL A 564 -23.41 32.81 14.79
CA VAL A 564 -24.05 32.63 16.09
C VAL A 564 -23.20 31.79 17.06
N GLN A 565 -22.31 30.92 16.57
CA GLN A 565 -21.45 30.09 17.44
C GLN A 565 -20.08 30.71 17.77
N GLU A 566 -19.55 31.59 16.91
CA GLU A 566 -18.26 32.27 17.14
C GLU A 566 -18.34 33.26 18.32
N SER A 567 -19.47 33.94 18.49
CA SER A 567 -19.72 34.89 19.58
C SER A 567 -19.63 34.22 20.97
N ALA A 568 -20.34 33.11 21.17
CA ALA A 568 -20.30 32.33 22.41
C ALA A 568 -18.89 31.79 22.73
N LYS A 569 -18.14 31.37 21.70
CA LYS A 569 -16.74 30.93 21.83
C LYS A 569 -15.76 32.08 22.11
N LYS A 570 -16.19 33.34 22.11
CA LYS A 570 -15.36 34.51 22.43
C LYS A 570 -15.37 34.84 23.93
N GLU A 571 -16.54 34.78 24.57
CA GLU A 571 -16.67 34.99 26.03
C GLU A 571 -16.03 33.88 26.86
N GLN A 572 -16.15 32.61 26.44
CA GLN A 572 -15.50 31.50 27.16
C GLN A 572 -13.97 31.63 27.15
N ARG A 573 -13.37 31.99 26.01
CA ARG A 573 -11.91 32.20 25.90
C ARG A 573 -11.42 33.34 26.80
N GLN A 574 -12.20 34.40 27.02
CA GLN A 574 -11.81 35.48 27.95
C GLN A 574 -11.77 35.04 29.43
N LYS A 575 -12.57 34.05 29.84
CA LYS A 575 -12.53 33.51 31.22
C LYS A 575 -11.33 32.60 31.48
N GLU A 576 -10.75 31.99 30.44
CA GLU A 576 -9.61 31.08 30.56
C GLU A 576 -8.26 31.81 30.82
N TYR A 577 -8.10 33.04 30.30
CA TYR A 577 -6.89 33.85 30.51
C TYR A 577 -6.71 34.40 31.94
N ALA A 578 -7.72 34.29 32.81
CA ALA A 578 -7.74 34.91 34.14
C ALA A 578 -6.81 34.23 35.20
N LYS A 579 -6.03 33.22 34.82
CA LYS A 579 -5.28 32.35 35.75
C LYS A 579 -3.80 32.16 35.39
N ILE A 580 -3.19 33.16 34.74
CA ILE A 580 -1.75 33.19 34.44
C ILE A 580 -0.97 33.75 35.63
N LYS A 581 0.09 33.05 36.06
CA LYS A 581 1.07 33.45 37.07
C LYS A 581 2.44 33.62 36.41
N GLU A 582 3.32 34.43 37.01
CA GLU A 582 4.74 34.46 36.62
C GLU A 582 5.58 33.50 37.47
N TYR A 583 6.46 32.74 36.82
CA TYR A 583 7.47 31.89 37.43
C TYR A 583 8.86 32.42 37.10
N VAL A 584 9.77 32.42 38.08
CA VAL A 584 11.20 32.75 37.85
C VAL A 584 11.99 31.44 37.78
N VAL A 585 12.60 31.16 36.63
CA VAL A 585 13.40 29.96 36.37
C VAL A 585 14.56 29.89 37.37
N GLN A 586 14.71 28.76 38.06
CA GLN A 586 15.78 28.56 39.05
C GLN A 586 17.02 27.88 38.43
N LYS A 587 18.15 27.91 39.14
CA LYS A 587 19.38 27.23 38.71
C LYS A 587 19.17 25.72 38.68
N GLY A 588 19.15 25.15 37.47
CA GLY A 588 18.89 23.72 37.23
C GLY A 588 17.48 23.39 36.74
N ASP A 589 16.62 24.39 36.51
CA ASP A 589 15.31 24.15 35.89
C ASP A 589 15.39 23.94 34.37
N SER A 590 14.41 23.20 33.87
CA SER A 590 14.08 22.99 32.46
C SER A 590 12.58 23.23 32.27
N LEU A 591 12.11 23.47 31.04
CA LEU A 591 10.67 23.59 30.80
C LEU A 591 9.88 22.36 31.28
N LEU A 592 10.49 21.17 31.23
CA LEU A 592 9.89 19.93 31.72
C LEU A 592 9.81 19.85 33.26
N SER A 593 10.82 20.33 33.99
CA SER A 593 10.74 20.38 35.47
C SER A 593 9.74 21.43 35.94
N ILE A 594 9.67 22.58 35.28
CA ILE A 594 8.67 23.63 35.55
C ILE A 594 7.26 23.11 35.24
N SER A 595 7.05 22.46 34.09
CA SER A 595 5.78 21.85 33.73
C SER A 595 5.31 20.81 34.76
N LYS A 596 6.22 19.99 35.29
CA LYS A 596 5.92 19.03 36.38
C LYS A 596 5.63 19.70 37.73
N LYS A 597 6.26 20.85 38.03
CA LYS A 597 5.97 21.65 39.24
C LYS A 597 4.63 22.40 39.18
N HIS A 598 4.07 22.60 37.98
CA HIS A 598 2.86 23.41 37.76
C HIS A 598 1.81 22.65 36.92
N PRO A 599 1.04 21.73 37.55
CA PRO A 599 -0.04 21.00 36.88
C PRO A 599 -1.02 21.93 36.16
N GLY A 600 -1.26 21.65 34.88
CA GLY A 600 -1.99 22.53 33.95
C GLY A 600 -1.07 23.19 32.91
N SER A 601 0.13 23.61 33.30
CA SER A 601 1.12 24.18 32.39
C SER A 601 1.93 23.10 31.67
N SER A 602 1.49 22.65 30.49
CA SER A 602 2.31 21.75 29.64
C SER A 602 3.55 22.48 29.09
N VAL A 603 4.60 21.74 28.69
CA VAL A 603 5.79 22.34 28.03
C VAL A 603 5.41 23.13 26.78
N ALA A 604 4.46 22.64 25.99
CA ALA A 604 3.95 23.35 24.82
C ALA A 604 3.18 24.63 25.23
N GLU A 605 2.43 24.58 26.33
CA GLU A 605 1.69 25.73 26.85
C GLU A 605 2.63 26.83 27.37
N ILE A 606 3.68 26.46 28.12
CA ILE A 606 4.70 27.41 28.59
C ILE A 606 5.44 28.03 27.40
N LYS A 607 5.76 27.25 26.35
CA LYS A 607 6.33 27.79 25.10
C LYS A 607 5.38 28.76 24.41
N ARG A 608 4.08 28.43 24.31
CA ARG A 608 3.02 29.24 23.70
C ARG A 608 2.83 30.58 24.43
N LEU A 609 2.69 30.54 25.76
CA LEU A 609 2.46 31.72 26.60
C LEU A 609 3.65 32.69 26.66
N ASN A 610 4.85 32.24 26.28
CA ASN A 610 6.10 33.01 26.34
C ASN A 610 6.78 33.21 24.97
N ASN A 611 6.16 32.77 23.87
CA ASN A 611 6.71 32.79 22.50
C ASN A 611 8.08 32.09 22.32
N ILE A 612 8.37 31.08 23.14
CA ILE A 612 9.68 30.39 23.14
C ILE A 612 9.66 29.24 22.13
N LYS A 613 10.59 29.24 21.17
CA LYS A 613 10.67 28.23 20.10
C LYS A 613 11.56 27.02 20.41
N SER A 614 12.42 27.10 21.43
CA SER A 614 13.35 26.03 21.85
C SER A 614 13.14 25.68 23.34
N ASP A 615 13.92 24.73 23.87
CA ASP A 615 13.87 24.34 25.29
C ASP A 615 14.90 25.09 26.17
N ASN A 616 15.63 26.03 25.58
CA ASN A 616 16.68 26.79 26.25
C ASN A 616 16.07 27.90 27.10
N ILE A 617 16.06 27.70 28.41
CA ILE A 617 15.74 28.72 29.42
C ILE A 617 16.95 29.00 30.31
N GLN A 618 17.03 30.20 30.88
CA GLN A 618 18.14 30.62 31.74
C GLN A 618 17.65 30.94 33.16
N PRO A 619 18.44 30.68 34.21
CA PRO A 619 18.10 31.08 35.58
C PRO A 619 17.85 32.60 35.66
N GLY A 620 16.80 33.01 36.37
CA GLY A 620 16.31 34.39 36.42
C GLY A 620 15.34 34.79 35.30
N MET A 621 15.17 33.98 34.25
CA MET A 621 14.16 34.21 33.23
C MET A 621 12.75 34.13 33.84
N LYS A 622 11.88 35.09 33.48
CA LYS A 622 10.45 35.06 33.83
C LYS A 622 9.65 34.30 32.78
N LEU A 623 8.78 33.40 33.22
CA LEU A 623 7.86 32.63 32.39
C LEU A 623 6.42 32.77 32.89
N LYS A 624 5.50 33.12 31.99
CA LYS A 624 4.06 33.03 32.20
C LYS A 624 3.64 31.57 32.19
N ILE A 625 2.96 31.14 33.24
CA ILE A 625 2.45 29.78 33.45
C ILE A 625 0.97 29.84 33.84
N GLN A 626 0.18 28.85 33.44
CA GLN A 626 -1.20 28.65 33.91
C GLN A 626 -1.16 27.96 35.29
N GLY A 627 -1.96 28.40 36.27
CA GLY A 627 -1.96 27.81 37.63
C GLY A 627 -3.12 28.16 38.54
#